data_AF-A0A401ZD82-F1
#
_entry.id   AF-A0A401ZD82-F1
#
_cell.length_a   1.000
_cell.length_b   1.000
_cell.length_c   1.000
_cell.angle_alpha   90.00
_cell.angle_beta   90.00
_cell.angle_gamma   90.00
#
_symmetry.space_group_name_H-M   'P 1'
#
loop_
_entity.id
_entity.type
_entity.pdbx_description
1 polymer ?
#
loop_
_entity_poly.entity_id
_entity_poly.type
_entity_poly.pdbx_seq_one_letter_code
_entity_poly.pdbx_strand_id
1 'polypeptide(L)'
;MHQKNVSLTNRHPLSYLLLIVGILCALCASSPRAYADSMPGGTVSDPTVRAVDIAQPAVVRIITAIPAQLSVHVSSSKDVTFPQQSNGTYEIDLSGTGTFISSHGDILTADHVVSPPKNQELSSALYTRAAQDIANYLNTNQKGATSLTSDQVVQQLNSGQLKSTPTYQSPSSSVFLSTAYTGQTNAPDFKSLPTGVGVNADRIEKESPFDQQDTAIIHVPLTDTLSVPLSDSTNVHPQDKLTIIGFPGNADVSKAPDSLLTSSLNQIYVSSLKTNDKGAPLIQVGGNVEQGDSGGPALDNNGNIVGIVSFGRINTTGAQNGTSFLQASSSAQNMIKALNLDTKPGKQQTQWSQAFNTYAATSSGHWSQSQQDFANLQKTYPTFKAIQPFQTYAQQQAKNEHVVPTKTPTSTPVHTTSKTSVTWQAIALTVISVLVLLLLMGVLFMTALRMRPKGRQKKGAAAAPKQSAMASTTAAADKSQPDPVSNPGTTPASTPASNGSSPSRPAAGAQPVGQNTLSLKAWPCGHMNRPNARFCSICGEPAPEEV
;
A
#
# COMPACT_ATOMS: atom_id res chain seq x y z
N MET A 1 92.75 -3.10 -29.23
CA MET A 1 91.69 -4.01 -29.76
C MET A 1 90.34 -3.37 -29.49
N HIS A 2 89.61 -2.98 -30.54
CA HIS A 2 88.31 -2.31 -30.46
C HIS A 2 87.19 -3.29 -30.08
N GLN A 3 86.38 -2.91 -29.09
CA GLN A 3 85.17 -3.63 -28.71
C GLN A 3 83.95 -2.88 -29.26
N LYS A 4 83.17 -3.56 -30.11
CA LYS A 4 81.94 -3.05 -30.74
C LYS A 4 80.79 -3.01 -29.72
N ASN A 5 80.10 -1.87 -29.67
CA ASN A 5 78.75 -1.74 -29.12
C ASN A 5 77.73 -2.22 -30.16
N VAL A 6 76.76 -3.05 -29.75
CA VAL A 6 75.49 -3.24 -30.47
C VAL A 6 74.35 -3.03 -29.47
N SER A 7 73.52 -2.04 -29.77
CA SER A 7 72.26 -1.73 -29.11
C SER A 7 71.13 -2.54 -29.76
N LEU A 8 70.29 -3.19 -28.95
CA LEU A 8 68.99 -3.72 -29.37
C LEU A 8 67.91 -3.14 -28.44
N THR A 9 67.19 -2.16 -28.96
CA THR A 9 66.03 -1.50 -28.35
C THR A 9 64.77 -2.32 -28.63
N ASN A 10 64.19 -2.92 -27.58
CA ASN A 10 62.95 -3.69 -27.68
C ASN A 10 61.72 -2.76 -27.51
N ARG A 11 61.14 -2.29 -28.62
CA ARG A 11 59.96 -1.39 -28.66
C ARG A 11 58.65 -2.18 -28.82
N HIS A 12 58.24 -2.99 -27.86
CA HIS A 12 56.94 -3.69 -27.94
C HIS A 12 56.00 -3.66 -26.72
N PRO A 13 56.35 -3.22 -25.49
CA PRO A 13 55.39 -3.34 -24.37
C PRO A 13 54.21 -2.35 -24.44
N LEU A 14 54.40 -1.18 -25.07
CA LEU A 14 53.37 -0.12 -25.10
C LEU A 14 52.26 -0.42 -26.13
N SER A 15 52.61 -1.07 -27.23
CA SER A 15 51.66 -1.42 -28.30
C SER A 15 50.69 -2.53 -27.87
N TYR A 16 51.17 -3.50 -27.08
CA TYR A 16 50.31 -4.55 -26.52
C TYR A 16 49.36 -4.01 -25.44
N LEU A 17 49.81 -3.06 -24.62
CA LEU A 17 48.97 -2.43 -23.60
C LEU A 17 47.82 -1.62 -24.24
N LEU A 18 48.10 -0.86 -25.31
CA LEU A 18 47.09 -0.09 -26.04
C LEU A 18 46.07 -0.98 -26.76
N LEU A 19 46.50 -2.14 -27.26
CA LEU A 19 45.63 -3.10 -27.94
C LEU A 19 44.71 -3.83 -26.95
N ILE A 20 45.21 -4.17 -25.76
CA ILE A 20 44.39 -4.75 -24.67
C ILE A 20 43.38 -3.74 -24.14
N VAL A 21 43.79 -2.48 -23.93
CA VAL A 21 42.87 -1.41 -23.49
C VAL A 21 41.83 -1.11 -24.57
N GLY A 22 42.19 -1.14 -25.86
CA GLY A 22 41.25 -0.98 -26.97
C GLY A 22 40.20 -2.09 -27.03
N ILE A 23 40.60 -3.35 -26.83
CA ILE A 23 39.67 -4.49 -26.76
C ILE A 23 38.78 -4.41 -25.52
N LEU A 24 39.33 -4.03 -24.36
CA LEU A 24 38.54 -3.84 -23.13
C LEU A 24 37.52 -2.70 -23.28
N CYS A 25 37.91 -1.59 -23.91
CA CYS A 25 37.01 -0.47 -24.20
C CYS A 25 35.93 -0.85 -25.22
N ALA A 26 36.23 -1.68 -26.22
CA ALA A 26 35.24 -2.18 -27.19
C ALA A 26 34.25 -3.18 -26.56
N LEU A 27 34.69 -3.98 -25.59
CA LEU A 27 33.84 -4.90 -24.81
C LEU A 27 32.96 -4.15 -23.79
N CYS A 28 33.45 -3.04 -23.22
CA CYS A 28 32.65 -2.19 -22.32
C CYS A 28 31.68 -1.25 -23.06
N ALA A 29 32.00 -0.84 -24.30
CA ALA A 29 31.16 0.06 -25.09
C ALA A 29 29.96 -0.63 -25.78
N SER A 30 29.92 -1.96 -25.77
CA SER A 30 28.86 -2.78 -26.39
C SER A 30 27.99 -3.53 -25.38
N SER A 31 28.14 -3.25 -24.07
CA SER A 31 27.14 -3.66 -23.10
C SER A 31 25.87 -2.86 -23.39
N PRO A 32 24.76 -3.46 -23.88
CA PRO A 32 23.50 -2.74 -23.91
C PRO A 32 23.29 -2.22 -22.49
N ARG A 33 23.02 -0.93 -22.36
CA ARG A 33 22.57 -0.38 -21.09
C ARG A 33 21.34 -1.21 -20.71
N ALA A 34 21.49 -2.11 -19.76
CA ALA A 34 20.38 -2.76 -19.10
C ALA A 34 19.70 -1.66 -18.29
N TYR A 35 18.85 -0.88 -18.94
CA TYR A 35 17.69 -0.37 -18.26
C TYR A 35 17.03 -1.61 -17.68
N ALA A 36 16.88 -1.67 -16.36
CA ALA A 36 15.98 -2.63 -15.76
C ALA A 36 14.60 -2.26 -16.32
N ASP A 37 14.24 -2.86 -17.45
CA ASP A 37 12.94 -2.70 -18.09
C ASP A 37 11.97 -3.47 -17.20
N SER A 38 11.57 -2.85 -16.09
CA SER A 38 10.73 -3.49 -15.09
C SER A 38 9.38 -3.78 -15.75
N MET A 39 9.15 -5.05 -16.03
CA MET A 39 7.90 -5.56 -16.56
C MET A 39 6.72 -5.01 -15.74
N PRO A 40 5.74 -4.32 -16.35
CA PRO A 40 4.52 -3.94 -15.67
C PRO A 40 3.86 -5.13 -14.97
N GLY A 41 3.42 -4.95 -13.72
CA GLY A 41 2.98 -6.05 -12.84
C GLY A 41 4.12 -6.79 -12.12
N GLY A 42 5.38 -6.44 -12.39
CA GLY A 42 6.54 -7.02 -11.73
C GLY A 42 6.72 -8.51 -12.08
N THR A 43 6.43 -9.40 -11.14
CA THR A 43 6.64 -10.85 -11.30
C THR A 43 5.35 -11.54 -11.73
N VAL A 44 4.80 -11.18 -12.90
CA VAL A 44 3.50 -11.74 -13.38
C VAL A 44 3.53 -13.24 -13.67
N SER A 45 4.72 -13.86 -13.68
CA SER A 45 4.88 -15.31 -13.72
C SER A 45 4.46 -15.98 -12.41
N ASP A 46 4.48 -15.24 -11.29
CA ASP A 46 3.85 -15.67 -10.04
C ASP A 46 2.32 -15.62 -10.21
N PRO A 47 1.60 -16.75 -10.11
CA PRO A 47 0.17 -16.79 -10.29
C PRO A 47 -0.58 -15.92 -9.27
N THR A 48 -0.03 -15.72 -8.07
CA THR A 48 -0.63 -14.88 -7.01
C THR A 48 -0.58 -13.42 -7.41
N VAL A 49 0.59 -12.93 -7.82
CA VAL A 49 0.76 -11.55 -8.30
C VAL A 49 -0.15 -11.29 -9.48
N ARG A 50 -0.17 -12.22 -10.45
CA ARG A 50 -1.06 -12.13 -11.61
C ARG A 50 -2.53 -12.05 -11.22
N ALA A 51 -2.99 -12.88 -10.28
CA ALA A 51 -4.38 -12.88 -9.88
C ALA A 51 -4.78 -11.58 -9.17
N VAL A 52 -3.90 -11.03 -8.34
CA VAL A 52 -4.08 -9.71 -7.70
C VAL A 52 -4.13 -8.58 -8.73
N ASP A 53 -3.19 -8.56 -9.70
CA ASP A 53 -3.17 -7.56 -10.77
C ASP A 53 -4.46 -7.61 -11.64
N ILE A 54 -5.00 -8.81 -11.87
CA ILE A 54 -6.26 -8.98 -12.59
C ILE A 54 -7.45 -8.42 -11.78
N ALA A 55 -7.44 -8.61 -10.46
CA ALA A 55 -8.54 -8.20 -9.57
C ALA A 55 -8.52 -6.70 -9.22
N GLN A 56 -7.34 -6.09 -9.10
CA GLN A 56 -7.15 -4.74 -8.58
C GLN A 56 -8.03 -3.67 -9.27
N PRO A 57 -8.21 -3.66 -10.61
CA PRO A 57 -9.02 -2.63 -11.26
C PRO A 57 -10.53 -2.74 -10.99
N ALA A 58 -11.01 -3.86 -10.42
CA ALA A 58 -12.40 -4.03 -9.98
C ALA A 58 -12.66 -3.47 -8.57
N VAL A 59 -11.62 -3.03 -7.87
CA VAL A 59 -11.68 -2.45 -6.52
C VAL A 59 -11.90 -0.94 -6.61
N VAL A 60 -12.85 -0.44 -5.83
CA VAL A 60 -13.37 0.93 -5.90
C VAL A 60 -13.28 1.62 -4.55
N ARG A 61 -13.12 2.94 -4.56
CA ARG A 61 -13.24 3.76 -3.36
C ARG A 61 -14.68 4.18 -3.18
N ILE A 62 -15.20 4.08 -1.96
CA ILE A 62 -16.55 4.50 -1.60
C ILE A 62 -16.42 5.71 -0.67
N ILE A 63 -17.13 6.79 -0.99
CA ILE A 63 -17.30 7.94 -0.10
C ILE A 63 -18.78 8.03 0.24
N THR A 64 -19.10 7.94 1.53
CA THR A 64 -20.47 8.03 2.03
C THR A 64 -20.64 9.34 2.79
N ALA A 65 -21.52 10.20 2.26
CA ALA A 65 -21.88 11.46 2.88
C ALA A 65 -23.11 11.27 3.77
N ILE A 66 -23.05 11.80 4.99
CA ILE A 66 -24.17 11.81 5.94
C ILE A 66 -24.50 13.26 6.28
N PRO A 67 -25.60 13.80 5.75
CA PRO A 67 -26.09 15.11 6.15
C PRO A 67 -26.59 15.07 7.60
N ALA A 68 -26.14 16.00 8.42
CA ALA A 68 -26.44 16.02 9.85
C ALA A 68 -26.69 17.43 10.40
N GLN A 69 -27.48 17.48 11.47
CA GLN A 69 -27.73 18.68 12.26
C GLN A 69 -27.45 18.39 13.73
N LEU A 70 -27.10 19.42 14.49
CA LEU A 70 -26.88 19.31 15.92
C LEU A 70 -27.75 20.31 16.68
N SER A 71 -28.67 19.83 17.50
CA SER A 71 -29.43 20.66 18.42
C SER A 71 -28.68 20.78 19.74
N VAL A 72 -28.41 22.00 20.20
CA VAL A 72 -27.65 22.28 21.41
C VAL A 72 -28.53 22.99 22.42
N HIS A 73 -28.55 22.49 23.66
CA HIS A 73 -29.28 23.07 24.77
C HIS A 73 -28.49 24.23 25.38
N VAL A 74 -28.80 25.47 24.98
CA VAL A 74 -28.01 26.66 25.34
C VAL A 74 -28.50 27.34 26.63
N SER A 75 -29.74 27.12 27.04
CA SER A 75 -30.28 27.55 28.34
C SER A 75 -31.48 26.68 28.73
N SER A 76 -31.96 26.82 29.97
CA SER A 76 -33.03 25.99 30.55
C SER A 76 -34.33 25.89 29.73
N SER A 77 -34.56 26.78 28.77
CA SER A 77 -35.75 26.77 27.91
C SER A 77 -35.42 26.97 26.43
N LYS A 78 -34.17 26.83 26.00
CA LYS A 78 -33.77 27.14 24.62
C LYS A 78 -32.82 26.09 24.05
N ASP A 79 -33.30 25.44 23.00
CA ASP A 79 -32.50 24.63 22.10
C ASP A 79 -32.21 25.42 20.82
N VAL A 80 -31.00 25.26 20.28
CA VAL A 80 -30.56 25.92 19.05
C VAL A 80 -29.98 24.86 18.14
N THR A 81 -30.52 24.76 16.92
CA THR A 81 -30.06 23.81 15.92
C THR A 81 -29.00 24.44 15.02
N PHE A 82 -27.96 23.65 14.74
CA PHE A 82 -26.83 24.02 13.88
C PHE A 82 -26.73 23.06 12.68
N PRO A 83 -26.38 23.56 11.48
CA PRO A 83 -26.12 24.98 11.20
C PRO A 83 -27.40 25.82 11.21
N GLN A 84 -27.28 27.13 11.42
CA GLN A 84 -28.45 28.03 11.59
C GLN A 84 -29.11 28.43 10.26
N GLN A 85 -28.55 28.04 9.12
CA GLN A 85 -29.18 28.27 7.83
C GLN A 85 -30.45 27.42 7.71
N SER A 86 -31.50 27.97 7.09
CA SER A 86 -32.73 27.23 6.84
C SER A 86 -32.44 25.96 6.03
N ASN A 87 -32.85 24.80 6.54
CA ASN A 87 -32.56 23.47 5.97
C ASN A 87 -31.06 23.14 5.81
N GLY A 88 -30.17 23.86 6.47
CA GLY A 88 -28.73 23.59 6.40
C GLY A 88 -28.36 22.29 7.12
N THR A 89 -27.33 21.62 6.62
CA THR A 89 -26.74 20.42 7.23
C THR A 89 -25.23 20.53 7.18
N TYR A 90 -24.55 19.95 8.18
CA TYR A 90 -23.15 19.57 8.04
C TYR A 90 -23.06 18.27 7.24
N GLU A 91 -22.04 18.16 6.41
CA GLU A 91 -21.72 16.92 5.69
C GLU A 91 -20.61 16.19 6.46
N ILE A 92 -20.90 14.95 6.86
CA ILE A 92 -19.92 14.04 7.45
C ILE A 92 -19.59 12.98 6.42
N ASP A 93 -18.33 12.96 6.00
CA ASP A 93 -17.85 12.01 5.00
C ASP A 93 -17.13 10.85 5.66
N LEU A 94 -17.51 9.63 5.25
CA LEU A 94 -16.77 8.42 5.55
C LEU A 94 -16.19 7.87 4.26
N SER A 95 -15.01 7.26 4.38
CA SER A 95 -14.29 6.68 3.26
C SER A 95 -14.05 5.20 3.51
N GLY A 96 -14.28 4.39 2.50
CA GLY A 96 -14.06 2.96 2.53
C GLY A 96 -13.75 2.41 1.15
N THR A 97 -13.71 1.09 1.08
CA THR A 97 -13.40 0.32 -0.13
C THR A 97 -14.59 -0.58 -0.47
N GLY A 98 -14.77 -0.87 -1.75
CA GLY A 98 -15.64 -1.95 -2.22
C GLY A 98 -15.04 -2.68 -3.41
N THR A 99 -15.68 -3.73 -3.88
CA THR A 99 -15.26 -4.46 -5.08
C THR A 99 -16.43 -4.95 -5.88
N PHE A 100 -16.37 -4.76 -7.20
CA PHE A 100 -17.36 -5.34 -8.10
C PHE A 100 -17.33 -6.87 -8.02
N ILE A 101 -18.51 -7.47 -7.85
CA ILE A 101 -18.70 -8.93 -7.78
C ILE A 101 -19.58 -9.45 -8.91
N SER A 102 -20.09 -8.56 -9.76
CA SER A 102 -20.87 -8.90 -10.96
C SER A 102 -20.47 -8.02 -12.13
N SER A 103 -20.87 -8.41 -13.35
CA SER A 103 -20.82 -7.55 -14.53
C SER A 103 -21.98 -6.56 -14.63
N HIS A 104 -22.82 -6.48 -13.60
CA HIS A 104 -24.06 -5.70 -13.59
C HIS A 104 -23.98 -4.51 -12.63
N GLY A 105 -22.79 -4.16 -12.14
CA GLY A 105 -22.61 -3.01 -11.24
C GLY A 105 -22.82 -3.32 -9.75
N ASP A 106 -22.87 -4.59 -9.35
CA ASP A 106 -23.00 -4.95 -7.93
C ASP A 106 -21.64 -4.94 -7.23
N ILE A 107 -21.56 -4.24 -6.12
CA ILE A 107 -20.33 -4.01 -5.35
C ILE A 107 -20.52 -4.58 -3.94
N LEU A 108 -19.59 -5.45 -3.55
CA LEU A 108 -19.46 -5.94 -2.18
C LEU A 108 -18.63 -4.96 -1.35
N THR A 109 -19.11 -4.64 -0.15
CA THR A 109 -18.43 -3.79 0.83
C THR A 109 -18.88 -4.15 2.27
N ALA A 110 -18.39 -3.40 3.26
CA ALA A 110 -18.86 -3.51 4.64
C ALA A 110 -20.10 -2.64 4.86
N ASP A 111 -21.01 -3.08 5.72
CA ASP A 111 -22.26 -2.35 6.01
C ASP A 111 -21.96 -0.96 6.58
N HIS A 112 -21.04 -0.85 7.54
CA HIS A 112 -20.69 0.44 8.12
C HIS A 112 -20.04 1.44 7.15
N VAL A 113 -19.67 1.04 5.93
CA VAL A 113 -19.17 1.95 4.89
C VAL A 113 -20.33 2.70 4.23
N VAL A 114 -21.48 2.04 4.05
CA VAL A 114 -22.65 2.57 3.31
C VAL A 114 -23.80 2.97 4.25
N SER A 115 -23.90 2.32 5.40
CA SER A 115 -24.88 2.50 6.46
C SER A 115 -24.19 2.69 7.81
N PRO A 116 -23.44 3.78 8.05
CA PRO A 116 -22.58 3.90 9.23
C PRO A 116 -23.37 3.95 10.54
N PRO A 117 -22.90 3.29 11.62
CA PRO A 117 -23.59 3.28 12.90
C PRO A 117 -23.63 4.68 13.53
N LYS A 118 -24.79 5.05 14.08
CA LYS A 118 -25.01 6.33 14.78
C LYS A 118 -24.45 6.29 16.21
N ASN A 119 -23.13 6.13 16.31
CA ASN A 119 -22.40 5.96 17.57
C ASN A 119 -21.72 7.27 18.03
N GLN A 120 -20.93 7.17 19.10
CA GLN A 120 -20.19 8.32 19.65
C GLN A 120 -19.13 8.86 18.70
N GLU A 121 -18.52 8.02 17.85
CA GLU A 121 -17.49 8.44 16.89
C GLU A 121 -18.11 9.35 15.80
N LEU A 122 -19.25 8.92 15.23
CA LEU A 122 -20.00 9.74 14.29
C LEU A 122 -20.50 11.05 14.92
N SER A 123 -20.93 10.98 16.18
CA SER A 123 -21.32 12.16 16.96
C SER A 123 -20.16 13.12 17.19
N SER A 124 -18.97 12.60 17.49
CA SER A 124 -17.76 13.40 17.70
C SER A 124 -17.30 14.10 16.42
N ALA A 125 -17.45 13.43 15.26
CA ALA A 125 -17.20 14.04 13.96
C ALA A 125 -18.16 15.22 13.70
N LEU A 126 -19.45 15.04 13.99
CA LEU A 126 -20.44 16.12 13.90
C LEU A 126 -20.11 17.29 14.85
N TYR A 127 -19.71 17.00 16.09
CA TYR A 127 -19.33 18.03 17.06
C TYR A 127 -18.18 18.88 16.54
N THR A 128 -17.17 18.25 15.94
CA THR A 128 -16.03 18.95 15.34
C THR A 128 -16.46 19.87 14.20
N ARG A 129 -17.43 19.44 13.36
CA ARG A 129 -17.98 20.28 12.28
C ARG A 129 -18.78 21.47 12.81
N ALA A 130 -19.59 21.25 13.85
CA ALA A 130 -20.51 22.26 14.38
C ALA A 130 -19.86 23.25 15.37
N ALA A 131 -18.72 22.88 15.97
CA ALA A 131 -18.16 23.57 17.12
C ALA A 131 -17.86 25.06 16.88
N GLN A 132 -17.37 25.42 15.69
CA GLN A 132 -17.10 26.82 15.37
C GLN A 132 -18.37 27.67 15.33
N ASP A 133 -19.44 27.16 14.73
CA ASP A 133 -20.73 27.87 14.63
C ASP A 133 -21.37 28.01 16.01
N ILE A 134 -21.27 26.97 16.84
CA ILE A 134 -21.75 26.98 18.22
C ILE A 134 -20.96 28.00 19.05
N ALA A 135 -19.63 28.01 18.95
CA ALA A 135 -18.78 28.98 19.65
C ALA A 135 -19.15 30.42 19.26
N ASN A 136 -19.28 30.68 17.96
CA ASN A 136 -19.70 31.99 17.44
C ASN A 136 -21.07 32.41 17.99
N TYR A 137 -22.02 31.48 18.03
CA TYR A 137 -23.35 31.72 18.55
C TYR A 137 -23.34 32.03 20.06
N LEU A 138 -22.68 31.19 20.86
CA LEU A 138 -22.64 31.36 22.31
C LEU A 138 -21.93 32.66 22.71
N ASN A 139 -20.80 32.99 22.08
CA ASN A 139 -20.06 34.23 22.34
C ASN A 139 -20.85 35.49 21.97
N THR A 140 -21.72 35.41 20.98
CA THR A 140 -22.58 36.52 20.56
C THR A 140 -23.81 36.68 21.48
N ASN A 141 -24.39 35.57 21.95
CA ASN A 141 -25.70 35.56 22.59
C ASN A 141 -25.65 35.42 24.12
N GLN A 142 -24.54 34.98 24.72
CA GLN A 142 -24.38 34.84 26.18
C GLN A 142 -23.46 35.93 26.74
N LYS A 143 -24.05 37.08 27.10
CA LYS A 143 -23.34 38.21 27.71
C LYS A 143 -22.82 37.84 29.10
N GLY A 144 -21.53 38.01 29.36
CA GLY A 144 -20.89 37.80 30.67
C GLY A 144 -20.20 36.43 30.86
N ALA A 145 -20.27 35.53 29.88
CA ALA A 145 -19.48 34.30 29.86
C ALA A 145 -18.07 34.54 29.26
N THR A 146 -17.08 33.76 29.70
CA THR A 146 -15.77 33.71 29.04
C THR A 146 -15.95 33.25 27.60
N SER A 147 -15.28 33.92 26.65
CA SER A 147 -15.32 33.55 25.24
C SER A 147 -14.88 32.09 25.05
N LEU A 148 -15.74 31.28 24.44
CA LEU A 148 -15.46 29.88 24.12
C LEU A 148 -14.76 29.75 22.77
N THR A 149 -13.77 28.87 22.69
CA THR A 149 -13.16 28.43 21.42
C THR A 149 -13.89 27.21 20.86
N SER A 150 -13.67 26.91 19.57
CA SER A 150 -14.19 25.68 18.94
C SER A 150 -13.74 24.42 19.70
N ASP A 151 -12.46 24.33 20.08
CA ASP A 151 -11.93 23.19 20.83
C ASP A 151 -12.60 23.00 22.19
N GLN A 152 -12.87 24.11 22.90
CA GLN A 152 -13.60 24.06 24.16
C GLN A 152 -15.03 23.57 23.95
N VAL A 153 -15.71 24.01 22.89
CA VAL A 153 -17.04 23.50 22.55
C VAL A 153 -17.01 22.00 22.26
N VAL A 154 -16.03 21.50 21.49
CA VAL A 154 -15.87 20.05 21.24
C VAL A 154 -15.69 19.29 22.56
N GLN A 155 -14.85 19.78 23.47
CA GLN A 155 -14.65 19.17 24.79
C GLN A 155 -15.93 19.17 25.63
N GLN A 156 -16.70 20.26 25.59
CA GLN A 156 -17.97 20.37 26.32
C GLN A 156 -19.06 19.44 25.77
N LEU A 157 -19.13 19.28 24.44
CA LEU A 157 -20.06 18.34 23.78
C LEU A 157 -19.68 16.89 24.11
N ASN A 158 -18.39 16.54 24.01
CA ASN A 158 -17.91 15.19 24.29
C ASN A 158 -18.04 14.78 25.77
N SER A 159 -17.85 15.73 26.69
CA SER A 159 -18.04 15.48 28.13
C SER A 159 -19.51 15.51 28.57
N GLY A 160 -20.43 15.94 27.70
CA GLY A 160 -21.84 16.15 28.03
C GLY A 160 -22.12 17.39 28.87
N GLN A 161 -21.11 18.25 29.12
CA GLN A 161 -21.31 19.54 29.78
C GLN A 161 -22.24 20.44 28.95
N LEU A 162 -22.05 20.44 27.63
CA LEU A 162 -22.96 21.06 26.68
C LEU A 162 -23.87 19.97 26.12
N LYS A 163 -25.10 19.91 26.64
CA LYS A 163 -26.08 18.91 26.20
C LYS A 163 -26.48 19.18 24.75
N SER A 164 -26.49 18.11 23.95
CA SER A 164 -26.83 18.18 22.54
C SER A 164 -27.57 16.93 22.06
N THR A 165 -28.27 17.05 20.95
CA THR A 165 -28.97 15.95 20.27
C THR A 165 -28.61 15.99 18.78
N PRO A 166 -27.87 15.00 18.27
CA PRO A 166 -27.55 14.90 16.85
C PRO A 166 -28.73 14.32 16.06
N THR A 167 -28.97 14.86 14.86
CA THR A 167 -29.95 14.36 13.91
C THR A 167 -29.24 14.04 12.59
N TYR A 168 -29.36 12.80 12.13
CA TYR A 168 -28.73 12.31 10.89
C TYR A 168 -29.80 12.02 9.84
N GLN A 169 -29.58 12.51 8.62
CA GLN A 169 -30.36 12.15 7.44
C GLN A 169 -29.84 10.84 6.84
N SER A 170 -30.52 10.34 5.81
CA SER A 170 -30.10 9.12 5.11
C SER A 170 -28.72 9.31 4.46
N PRO A 171 -27.81 8.32 4.60
CA PRO A 171 -26.53 8.36 3.91
C PRO A 171 -26.70 8.26 2.40
N SER A 172 -25.74 8.81 1.65
CA SER A 172 -25.59 8.61 0.21
C SER A 172 -24.16 8.26 -0.14
N SER A 173 -23.96 7.18 -0.90
CA SER A 173 -22.63 6.70 -1.29
C SER A 173 -22.29 7.03 -2.74
N SER A 174 -21.12 7.61 -2.94
CA SER A 174 -20.48 7.78 -4.23
C SER A 174 -19.34 6.78 -4.37
N VAL A 175 -19.31 6.07 -5.50
CA VAL A 175 -18.33 5.05 -5.86
C VAL A 175 -17.39 5.63 -6.91
N PHE A 176 -16.08 5.48 -6.69
CA PHE A 176 -15.03 5.96 -7.58
C PHE A 176 -14.16 4.81 -8.06
N LEU A 177 -14.00 4.72 -9.38
CA LEU A 177 -13.05 3.80 -10.02
C LEU A 177 -11.62 4.18 -9.63
N SER A 178 -10.78 3.18 -9.39
CA SER A 178 -9.39 3.38 -9.01
C SER A 178 -8.52 3.82 -10.18
N THR A 179 -7.34 4.38 -9.89
CA THR A 179 -6.31 4.64 -10.90
C THR A 179 -5.77 3.36 -11.54
N ALA A 180 -5.93 2.20 -10.89
CA ALA A 180 -5.68 0.90 -11.51
C ALA A 180 -6.67 0.60 -12.65
N TYR A 181 -7.87 1.21 -12.66
CA TYR A 181 -8.81 1.15 -13.78
C TYR A 181 -8.61 2.32 -14.75
N THR A 182 -8.58 3.55 -14.24
CA THR A 182 -8.67 4.79 -15.04
C THR A 182 -7.33 5.30 -15.54
N GLY A 183 -6.21 4.79 -15.00
CA GLY A 183 -4.93 5.50 -15.05
C GLY A 183 -4.99 6.81 -14.26
N GLN A 184 -3.91 7.59 -14.31
CA GLN A 184 -3.91 8.94 -13.74
C GLN A 184 -4.82 9.87 -14.55
N THR A 185 -5.76 10.51 -13.87
CA THR A 185 -6.72 11.44 -14.48
C THR A 185 -6.17 12.86 -14.56
N ASN A 186 -5.22 13.21 -13.68
CA ASN A 186 -4.71 14.56 -13.45
C ASN A 186 -5.81 15.59 -13.18
N ALA A 187 -6.98 15.15 -12.69
CA ALA A 187 -8.07 16.05 -12.33
C ALA A 187 -7.66 16.91 -11.12
N PRO A 188 -7.95 18.22 -11.11
CA PRO A 188 -7.62 19.09 -9.98
C PRO A 188 -8.48 18.81 -8.74
N ASP A 189 -9.69 18.28 -8.93
CA ASP A 189 -10.64 17.93 -7.87
C ASP A 189 -11.61 16.83 -8.34
N PHE A 190 -12.42 16.31 -7.42
CA PHE A 190 -13.39 15.23 -7.69
C PHE A 190 -14.50 15.66 -8.66
N LYS A 191 -14.83 16.96 -8.72
CA LYS A 191 -15.87 17.48 -9.63
C LYS A 191 -15.40 17.51 -11.08
N SER A 192 -14.08 17.54 -11.27
CA SER A 192 -13.42 17.59 -12.57
C SER A 192 -13.01 16.21 -13.10
N LEU A 193 -13.37 15.12 -12.39
CA LEU A 193 -13.10 13.76 -12.85
C LEU A 193 -13.83 13.46 -14.17
N PRO A 194 -13.23 12.64 -15.06
CA PRO A 194 -13.92 12.21 -16.27
C PRO A 194 -15.26 11.54 -15.98
N THR A 195 -16.24 11.73 -16.87
CA THR A 195 -17.56 11.11 -16.74
C THR A 195 -17.46 9.60 -16.61
N GLY A 196 -18.18 9.04 -15.64
CA GLY A 196 -18.20 7.60 -15.35
C GLY A 196 -17.10 7.11 -14.40
N VAL A 197 -16.16 7.97 -13.99
CA VAL A 197 -15.17 7.63 -12.94
C VAL A 197 -15.81 7.64 -11.56
N GLY A 198 -16.62 8.66 -11.26
CA GLY A 198 -17.45 8.73 -10.07
C GLY A 198 -18.92 8.51 -10.42
N VAL A 199 -19.57 7.58 -9.72
CA VAL A 199 -20.99 7.26 -9.87
C VAL A 199 -21.65 7.12 -8.51
N ASN A 200 -22.90 7.54 -8.37
CA ASN A 200 -23.64 7.31 -7.13
C ASN A 200 -24.18 5.88 -7.10
N ALA A 201 -24.14 5.26 -5.92
CA ALA A 201 -24.91 4.06 -5.66
C ALA A 201 -26.40 4.41 -5.77
N ASP A 202 -27.14 3.64 -6.54
CA ASP A 202 -28.58 3.86 -6.73
C ASP A 202 -29.43 3.00 -5.78
N ARG A 203 -28.88 1.89 -5.27
CA ARG A 203 -29.54 0.98 -4.33
C ARG A 203 -28.53 0.31 -3.39
N ILE A 204 -29.02 -0.02 -2.20
CA ILE A 204 -28.46 -1.09 -1.36
C ILE A 204 -29.30 -2.33 -1.65
N GLU A 205 -28.72 -3.31 -2.33
CA GLU A 205 -29.42 -4.55 -2.71
C GLU A 205 -29.69 -5.42 -1.47
N LYS A 206 -28.69 -5.51 -0.59
CA LYS A 206 -28.81 -6.20 0.70
C LYS A 206 -27.71 -5.78 1.65
N GLU A 207 -28.03 -5.69 2.93
CA GLU A 207 -27.06 -5.42 3.98
C GLU A 207 -27.31 -6.27 5.22
N SER A 208 -26.27 -6.43 6.03
CA SER A 208 -26.33 -6.99 7.37
C SER A 208 -25.62 -6.01 8.31
N PRO A 209 -26.29 -5.57 9.39
CA PRO A 209 -25.74 -4.57 10.30
C PRO A 209 -24.33 -4.85 10.81
N PHE A 210 -23.61 -3.78 11.14
CA PHE A 210 -22.24 -3.82 11.69
C PHE A 210 -22.04 -4.73 12.91
N ASP A 211 -23.08 -4.94 13.73
CA ASP A 211 -23.03 -5.79 14.93
C ASP A 211 -23.36 -7.27 14.63
N GLN A 212 -23.62 -7.59 13.37
CA GLN A 212 -23.94 -8.93 12.86
C GLN A 212 -22.85 -9.41 11.87
N GLN A 213 -23.06 -9.27 10.57
CA GLN A 213 -22.09 -9.67 9.54
C GLN A 213 -21.37 -8.48 8.92
N ASP A 214 -21.76 -7.24 9.22
CA ASP A 214 -21.13 -6.02 8.70
C ASP A 214 -20.80 -6.08 7.20
N THR A 215 -21.77 -6.52 6.39
CA THR A 215 -21.56 -6.75 4.95
C THR A 215 -22.73 -6.14 4.19
N ALA A 216 -22.43 -5.50 3.06
CA ALA A 216 -23.43 -4.96 2.17
C ALA A 216 -23.10 -5.25 0.70
N ILE A 217 -24.13 -5.41 -0.11
CA ILE A 217 -24.08 -5.37 -1.56
C ILE A 217 -24.84 -4.12 -2.00
N ILE A 218 -24.13 -3.21 -2.65
CA ILE A 218 -24.71 -2.00 -3.26
C ILE A 218 -24.67 -2.11 -4.77
N HIS A 219 -25.51 -1.33 -5.45
CA HIS A 219 -25.56 -1.28 -6.89
C HIS A 219 -25.20 0.12 -7.40
N VAL A 220 -24.48 0.16 -8.53
CA VAL A 220 -24.26 1.35 -9.34
C VAL A 220 -24.76 1.09 -10.75
N PRO A 221 -25.24 2.10 -11.50
CA PRO A 221 -25.82 1.93 -12.83
C PRO A 221 -24.73 1.78 -13.92
N LEU A 222 -23.78 0.87 -13.71
CA LEU A 222 -22.75 0.48 -14.66
C LEU A 222 -23.03 -0.93 -15.19
N THR A 223 -22.60 -1.19 -16.42
CA THR A 223 -22.79 -2.50 -17.07
C THR A 223 -21.47 -3.00 -17.63
N ASP A 224 -21.38 -4.33 -17.77
CA ASP A 224 -20.18 -5.05 -18.18
C ASP A 224 -18.94 -4.71 -17.35
N THR A 225 -19.15 -4.46 -16.04
CA THR A 225 -18.09 -4.15 -15.08
C THR A 225 -17.10 -5.31 -14.94
N LEU A 226 -15.85 -4.99 -14.61
CA LEU A 226 -14.92 -5.99 -14.06
C LEU A 226 -15.53 -6.60 -12.80
N SER A 227 -15.12 -7.82 -12.46
CA SER A 227 -15.64 -8.50 -11.27
C SER A 227 -14.63 -9.48 -10.70
N VAL A 228 -14.64 -9.60 -9.38
CA VAL A 228 -13.80 -10.55 -8.64
C VAL A 228 -14.68 -11.66 -8.08
N PRO A 229 -14.39 -12.93 -8.39
CA PRO A 229 -15.14 -14.06 -7.87
C PRO A 229 -14.95 -14.20 -6.35
N LEU A 230 -15.98 -14.71 -5.68
CA LEU A 230 -15.89 -15.13 -4.28
C LEU A 230 -15.51 -16.60 -4.20
N SER A 231 -14.63 -16.97 -3.28
CA SER A 231 -14.31 -18.36 -2.95
C SER A 231 -14.95 -18.74 -1.61
N ASP A 232 -15.04 -20.04 -1.36
CA ASP A 232 -15.52 -20.57 -0.07
C ASP A 232 -14.48 -20.33 1.02
N SER A 233 -14.84 -19.48 1.98
CA SER A 233 -14.03 -19.14 3.14
C SER A 233 -13.69 -20.34 4.04
N THR A 234 -14.36 -21.51 3.92
CA THR A 234 -13.98 -22.70 4.70
C THR A 234 -12.61 -23.26 4.31
N ASN A 235 -12.09 -22.88 3.15
CA ASN A 235 -10.75 -23.27 2.67
C ASN A 235 -9.64 -22.36 3.23
N VAL A 236 -10.00 -21.32 3.99
CA VAL A 236 -9.02 -20.45 4.65
C VAL A 236 -8.54 -21.11 5.93
N HIS A 237 -7.23 -21.08 6.18
CA HIS A 237 -6.60 -21.68 7.34
C HIS A 237 -5.62 -20.72 8.01
N PRO A 238 -5.34 -20.88 9.33
CA PRO A 238 -4.27 -20.15 9.99
C PRO A 238 -2.94 -20.31 9.23
N GLN A 239 -2.18 -19.22 9.15
CA GLN A 239 -0.95 -19.02 8.36
C GLN A 239 -1.14 -18.78 6.86
N ASP A 240 -2.36 -18.89 6.33
CA ASP A 240 -2.60 -18.48 4.95
C ASP A 240 -2.27 -17.00 4.76
N LYS A 241 -1.68 -16.70 3.61
CA LYS A 241 -1.42 -15.33 3.18
C LYS A 241 -2.58 -14.85 2.34
N LEU A 242 -3.08 -13.66 2.65
CA LEU A 242 -4.10 -12.98 1.88
C LEU A 242 -3.57 -11.62 1.42
N THR A 243 -4.14 -11.10 0.34
CA THR A 243 -3.85 -9.75 -0.15
C THR A 243 -5.09 -8.88 -0.02
N ILE A 244 -5.01 -7.80 0.77
CA ILE A 244 -6.04 -6.77 0.81
C ILE A 244 -5.74 -5.74 -0.28
N ILE A 245 -6.79 -5.33 -0.99
CA ILE A 245 -6.76 -4.16 -1.88
C ILE A 245 -7.68 -3.11 -1.26
N GLY A 246 -7.17 -1.91 -0.99
CA GLY A 246 -7.93 -0.90 -0.25
C GLY A 246 -7.45 0.53 -0.44
N PHE A 247 -8.19 1.48 0.15
CA PHE A 247 -7.86 2.91 0.16
C PHE A 247 -7.64 3.40 1.59
N PRO A 248 -6.52 3.02 2.22
CA PRO A 248 -6.26 3.38 3.61
C PRO A 248 -6.03 4.89 3.73
N GLY A 249 -6.76 5.54 4.64
CA GLY A 249 -6.75 7.00 4.78
C GLY A 249 -5.39 7.56 5.22
N ASN A 250 -4.53 6.74 5.84
CA ASN A 250 -3.17 7.13 6.21
C ASN A 250 -2.18 7.10 5.02
N ALA A 251 -2.58 6.51 3.88
CA ALA A 251 -1.82 6.54 2.63
C ALA A 251 -2.24 7.72 1.72
N ASP A 252 -3.25 8.48 2.11
CA ASP A 252 -3.69 9.69 1.41
C ASP A 252 -2.70 10.85 1.66
N VAL A 253 -1.56 10.81 0.97
CA VAL A 253 -0.48 11.80 1.11
C VAL A 253 -0.78 13.16 0.47
N SER A 254 -1.87 13.25 -0.29
CA SER A 254 -2.34 14.47 -0.96
C SER A 254 -3.87 14.44 -1.09
N LYS A 255 -4.48 15.63 -1.17
CA LYS A 255 -5.92 15.78 -1.47
C LYS A 255 -6.26 15.67 -2.96
N ALA A 256 -5.25 15.48 -3.82
CA ALA A 256 -5.46 15.31 -5.25
C ALA A 256 -6.25 14.02 -5.52
N PRO A 257 -7.25 14.01 -6.43
CA PRO A 257 -8.05 12.84 -6.74
C PRO A 257 -7.24 11.60 -7.05
N ASP A 258 -6.20 11.69 -7.90
CA ASP A 258 -5.36 10.54 -8.24
C ASP A 258 -4.63 9.94 -7.02
N SER A 259 -4.27 10.77 -6.03
CA SER A 259 -3.69 10.27 -4.77
C SER A 259 -4.72 9.50 -3.95
N LEU A 260 -5.96 9.99 -3.90
CA LEU A 260 -7.05 9.36 -3.15
C LEU A 260 -7.62 8.13 -3.89
N LEU A 261 -7.49 8.06 -5.21
CA LEU A 261 -8.01 6.96 -6.04
C LEU A 261 -6.94 5.92 -6.39
N THR A 262 -5.74 6.02 -5.83
CA THR A 262 -4.72 4.97 -5.95
C THR A 262 -4.81 4.03 -4.76
N SER A 263 -5.22 2.78 -5.02
CA SER A 263 -5.34 1.74 -4.00
C SER A 263 -3.98 1.27 -3.49
N SER A 264 -3.91 0.84 -2.24
CA SER A 264 -2.80 0.10 -1.66
C SER A 264 -3.02 -1.42 -1.75
N LEU A 265 -1.92 -2.18 -1.81
CA LEU A 265 -1.91 -3.64 -1.73
C LEU A 265 -1.21 -4.05 -0.43
N ASN A 266 -1.95 -4.64 0.50
CA ASN A 266 -1.45 -5.04 1.83
C ASN A 266 -1.45 -6.57 1.95
N GLN A 267 -0.27 -7.17 2.17
CA GLN A 267 -0.18 -8.59 2.51
C GLN A 267 -0.43 -8.80 4.00
N ILE A 268 -1.34 -9.72 4.31
CA ILE A 268 -1.74 -10.09 5.66
C ILE A 268 -1.68 -11.61 5.84
N TYR A 269 -1.64 -12.08 7.08
CA TYR A 269 -1.68 -13.50 7.40
C TYR A 269 -2.85 -13.84 8.31
N VAL A 270 -3.47 -14.99 8.07
CA VAL A 270 -4.56 -15.50 8.89
C VAL A 270 -3.99 -15.97 10.21
N SER A 271 -4.48 -15.39 11.31
CA SER A 271 -4.08 -15.76 12.67
C SER A 271 -5.03 -16.82 13.24
N SER A 272 -6.33 -16.68 13.04
CA SER A 272 -7.34 -17.66 13.48
C SER A 272 -8.67 -17.44 12.77
N LEU A 273 -9.51 -18.47 12.76
CA LEU A 273 -10.91 -18.37 12.38
C LEU A 273 -11.76 -18.29 13.65
N LYS A 274 -12.78 -17.42 13.65
CA LYS A 274 -13.65 -17.18 14.80
C LYS A 274 -15.10 -17.04 14.38
N THR A 275 -15.97 -16.93 15.36
CA THR A 275 -17.37 -16.61 15.20
C THR A 275 -17.73 -15.54 16.23
N ASN A 276 -18.47 -14.50 15.83
CA ASN A 276 -18.94 -13.50 16.78
C ASN A 276 -20.15 -14.01 17.59
N ASP A 277 -20.58 -13.22 18.57
CA ASP A 277 -21.69 -13.56 19.45
C ASP A 277 -23.05 -13.72 18.72
N LYS A 278 -23.14 -13.25 17.47
CA LYS A 278 -24.30 -13.39 16.58
C LYS A 278 -24.17 -14.55 15.58
N GLY A 279 -23.11 -15.35 15.65
CA GLY A 279 -22.90 -16.51 14.78
C GLY A 279 -22.22 -16.20 13.45
N ALA A 280 -21.77 -14.95 13.22
CA ALA A 280 -21.13 -14.57 11.97
C ALA A 280 -19.66 -15.06 11.91
N PRO A 281 -19.23 -15.68 10.80
CA PRO A 281 -17.86 -16.19 10.65
C PRO A 281 -16.86 -15.05 10.41
N LEU A 282 -15.78 -15.04 11.18
CA LEU A 282 -14.73 -14.03 11.16
C LEU A 282 -13.37 -14.66 10.87
N ILE A 283 -12.55 -13.95 10.11
CA ILE A 283 -11.14 -14.30 9.87
C ILE A 283 -10.30 -13.27 10.63
N GLN A 284 -9.64 -13.69 11.70
CA GLN A 284 -8.68 -12.84 12.41
C GLN A 284 -7.38 -12.82 11.60
N VAL A 285 -6.87 -11.63 11.33
CA VAL A 285 -5.66 -11.43 10.54
C VAL A 285 -4.64 -10.57 11.30
N GLY A 286 -3.38 -10.80 10.97
CA GLY A 286 -2.27 -9.94 11.37
C GLY A 286 -1.60 -9.32 10.15
N GLY A 287 -0.97 -8.16 10.35
CA GLY A 287 -0.38 -7.35 9.28
C GLY A 287 -0.98 -5.95 9.26
N ASN A 288 -0.75 -5.23 8.16
CA ASN A 288 -1.22 -3.85 8.00
C ASN A 288 -2.68 -3.84 7.53
N VAL A 289 -3.60 -3.39 8.38
CA VAL A 289 -5.01 -3.17 8.05
C VAL A 289 -5.43 -1.86 8.70
N GLU A 290 -5.76 -0.89 7.86
CA GLU A 290 -5.89 0.50 8.27
C GLU A 290 -7.32 1.01 8.05
N GLN A 291 -7.66 2.12 8.70
CA GLN A 291 -8.92 2.80 8.41
C GLN A 291 -8.98 3.19 6.92
N GLY A 292 -10.09 2.89 6.25
CA GLY A 292 -10.26 3.07 4.80
C GLY A 292 -10.10 1.77 4.00
N ASP A 293 -9.39 0.75 4.55
CA ASP A 293 -9.42 -0.60 3.99
C ASP A 293 -10.80 -1.27 4.19
N SER A 294 -11.60 -0.80 5.16
CA SER A 294 -12.96 -1.26 5.44
C SER A 294 -13.80 -1.43 4.18
N GLY A 295 -14.43 -2.60 4.05
CA GLY A 295 -15.20 -3.05 2.90
C GLY A 295 -14.36 -3.60 1.74
N GLY A 296 -13.03 -3.45 1.78
CA GLY A 296 -12.13 -3.98 0.76
C GLY A 296 -12.04 -5.50 0.76
N PRO A 297 -11.73 -6.11 -0.40
CA PRO A 297 -11.61 -7.55 -0.51
C PRO A 297 -10.28 -8.02 0.07
N ALA A 298 -10.31 -9.15 0.78
CA ALA A 298 -9.13 -9.96 1.06
C ALA A 298 -9.11 -11.14 0.09
N LEU A 299 -8.08 -11.18 -0.75
CA LEU A 299 -7.92 -12.16 -1.81
C LEU A 299 -7.04 -13.34 -1.37
N ASP A 300 -7.44 -14.55 -1.75
CA ASP A 300 -6.57 -15.73 -1.71
C ASP A 300 -5.51 -15.70 -2.83
N ASN A 301 -4.63 -16.71 -2.86
CA ASN A 301 -3.57 -16.79 -3.89
C ASN A 301 -4.09 -17.00 -5.32
N ASN A 302 -5.37 -17.29 -5.49
CA ASN A 302 -6.02 -17.41 -6.79
C ASN A 302 -6.76 -16.11 -7.19
N GLY A 303 -6.68 -15.05 -6.37
CA GLY A 303 -7.35 -13.78 -6.59
C GLY A 303 -8.85 -13.80 -6.28
N ASN A 304 -9.35 -14.81 -5.56
CA ASN A 304 -10.75 -14.85 -5.16
C ASN A 304 -10.95 -14.18 -3.80
N ILE A 305 -12.08 -13.51 -3.62
CA ILE A 305 -12.48 -12.93 -2.34
C ILE A 305 -12.78 -14.05 -1.33
N VAL A 306 -12.04 -14.08 -0.22
CA VAL A 306 -12.30 -14.98 0.92
C VAL A 306 -12.71 -14.24 2.18
N GLY A 307 -12.53 -12.91 2.21
CA GLY A 307 -13.04 -12.07 3.29
C GLY A 307 -13.26 -10.62 2.85
N ILE A 308 -14.02 -9.89 3.65
CA ILE A 308 -14.29 -8.46 3.53
C ILE A 308 -13.70 -7.76 4.75
N VAL A 309 -12.88 -6.73 4.58
CA VAL A 309 -12.32 -5.97 5.70
C VAL A 309 -13.46 -5.30 6.47
N SER A 310 -13.51 -5.48 7.79
CA SER A 310 -14.62 -4.99 8.61
C SER A 310 -14.10 -4.17 9.80
N PHE A 311 -13.77 -4.80 10.93
CA PHE A 311 -13.38 -4.11 12.17
C PHE A 311 -12.01 -4.53 12.71
N GLY A 312 -11.36 -3.61 13.43
CA GLY A 312 -10.26 -3.90 14.36
C GLY A 312 -10.74 -3.68 15.79
N ARG A 313 -10.30 -4.51 16.76
CA ARG A 313 -10.57 -4.19 18.18
C ARG A 313 -9.62 -3.07 18.61
N ILE A 314 -10.11 -1.84 18.62
CA ILE A 314 -9.48 -0.72 19.33
C ILE A 314 -9.54 -1.00 20.84
N ASN A 315 -8.39 -0.88 21.52
CA ASN A 315 -8.36 -1.00 22.97
C ASN A 315 -8.93 0.27 23.63
N THR A 316 -9.15 0.21 24.95
CA THR A 316 -9.66 1.32 25.76
C THR A 316 -8.75 2.56 25.79
N THR A 317 -7.57 2.50 25.16
CA THR A 317 -6.64 3.64 25.02
C THR A 317 -6.64 4.24 23.61
N GLY A 318 -7.54 3.80 22.72
CA GLY A 318 -7.66 4.33 21.35
C GLY A 318 -6.56 3.86 20.39
N ALA A 319 -5.71 2.91 20.80
CA ALA A 319 -4.75 2.28 19.92
C ALA A 319 -5.35 1.00 19.30
N GLN A 320 -5.13 0.78 17.99
CA GLN A 320 -5.37 -0.52 17.39
C GLN A 320 -4.48 -1.53 18.12
N ASN A 321 -5.09 -2.45 18.90
CA ASN A 321 -4.41 -3.70 19.17
C ASN A 321 -4.26 -4.36 17.80
N GLY A 322 -3.03 -4.64 17.34
CA GLY A 322 -2.69 -5.14 15.99
C GLY A 322 -3.34 -6.48 15.60
N THR A 323 -4.67 -6.53 15.64
CA THR A 323 -5.57 -7.64 15.41
C THR A 323 -6.78 -7.07 14.71
N SER A 324 -6.86 -7.38 13.42
CA SER A 324 -7.97 -6.96 12.55
C SER A 324 -8.80 -8.18 12.19
N PHE A 325 -10.06 -7.95 11.86
CA PHE A 325 -11.01 -8.99 11.50
C PHE A 325 -11.57 -8.71 10.12
N LEU A 326 -11.66 -9.77 9.34
CA LEU A 326 -12.41 -9.80 8.10
C LEU A 326 -13.71 -10.55 8.35
N GLN A 327 -14.81 -10.07 7.77
CA GLN A 327 -15.99 -10.90 7.62
C GLN A 327 -15.69 -11.98 6.57
N ALA A 328 -15.97 -13.25 6.86
CA ALA A 328 -15.73 -14.32 5.90
C ALA A 328 -16.68 -14.23 4.68
N SER A 329 -16.17 -14.55 3.48
CA SER A 329 -16.92 -14.46 2.21
C SER A 329 -18.22 -15.27 2.18
N SER A 330 -18.34 -16.32 2.99
CA SER A 330 -19.59 -17.08 3.17
C SER A 330 -20.80 -16.21 3.56
N SER A 331 -20.57 -15.09 4.24
CA SER A 331 -21.60 -14.10 4.59
C SER A 331 -22.17 -13.42 3.35
N ALA A 332 -21.28 -12.96 2.46
CA ALA A 332 -21.65 -12.39 1.17
C ALA A 332 -22.27 -13.44 0.23
N GLN A 333 -21.79 -14.68 0.25
CA GLN A 333 -22.38 -15.76 -0.55
C GLN A 333 -23.86 -16.02 -0.19
N ASN A 334 -24.23 -15.88 1.09
CA ASN A 334 -25.64 -15.99 1.50
C ASN A 334 -26.49 -14.84 0.95
N MET A 335 -25.94 -13.63 0.87
CA MET A 335 -26.61 -12.48 0.26
C MET A 335 -26.80 -12.68 -1.25
N ILE A 336 -25.74 -13.09 -1.96
CA ILE A 336 -25.76 -13.40 -3.40
C ILE A 336 -26.83 -14.45 -3.71
N LYS A 337 -26.87 -15.55 -2.94
CA LYS A 337 -27.88 -16.61 -3.10
C LYS A 337 -29.29 -16.09 -2.85
N ALA A 338 -29.50 -15.31 -1.80
CA ALA A 338 -30.81 -14.78 -1.46
C ALA A 338 -31.35 -13.78 -2.50
N LEU A 339 -30.46 -13.04 -3.15
CA LEU A 339 -30.79 -12.09 -4.22
C LEU A 339 -30.88 -12.76 -5.60
N ASN A 340 -30.41 -14.01 -5.74
CA ASN A 340 -30.20 -14.67 -7.03
C ASN A 340 -29.33 -13.82 -7.99
N LEU A 341 -28.28 -13.18 -7.46
CA LEU A 341 -27.38 -12.35 -8.27
C LEU A 341 -26.56 -13.20 -9.25
N ASP A 342 -26.43 -12.72 -10.49
CA ASP A 342 -25.51 -13.28 -11.47
C ASP A 342 -24.11 -12.66 -11.32
N THR A 343 -23.22 -13.41 -10.67
CA THR A 343 -21.83 -13.03 -10.42
C THR A 343 -20.87 -13.56 -11.49
N LYS A 344 -21.37 -14.03 -12.64
CA LYS A 344 -20.51 -14.48 -13.73
C LYS A 344 -19.72 -13.30 -14.31
N PRO A 345 -18.47 -13.52 -14.73
CA PRO A 345 -17.69 -12.48 -15.36
C PRO A 345 -18.34 -12.06 -16.69
N GLY A 346 -18.39 -10.75 -16.90
CA GLY A 346 -18.82 -10.15 -18.16
C GLY A 346 -17.78 -10.31 -19.26
N LYS A 347 -18.03 -9.66 -20.40
CA LYS A 347 -17.13 -9.65 -21.54
C LYS A 347 -15.84 -8.91 -21.21
N GLN A 348 -15.92 -7.77 -20.50
CA GLN A 348 -14.74 -7.00 -20.12
C GLN A 348 -13.79 -7.83 -19.26
N GLN A 349 -14.30 -8.43 -18.18
CA GLN A 349 -13.52 -9.26 -17.26
C GLN A 349 -12.90 -10.46 -17.97
N THR A 350 -13.67 -11.13 -18.84
CA THR A 350 -13.19 -12.31 -19.59
C THR A 350 -12.03 -11.93 -20.52
N GLN A 351 -12.17 -10.84 -21.28
CA GLN A 351 -11.14 -10.37 -22.20
C GLN A 351 -9.91 -9.83 -21.46
N TRP A 352 -10.09 -9.13 -20.34
CA TRP A 352 -9.01 -8.68 -19.47
C TRP A 352 -8.18 -9.85 -18.94
N SER A 353 -8.86 -10.85 -18.35
CA SER A 353 -8.20 -12.03 -17.80
C SER A 353 -7.46 -12.82 -18.88
N GLN A 354 -8.07 -12.97 -20.08
CA GLN A 354 -7.41 -13.62 -21.21
C GLN A 354 -6.15 -12.86 -21.63
N ALA A 355 -6.25 -11.55 -21.87
CA ALA A 355 -5.12 -10.74 -22.34
C ALA A 355 -3.94 -10.79 -21.35
N PHE A 356 -4.24 -10.75 -20.05
CA PHE A 356 -3.24 -10.82 -18.99
C PHE A 356 -2.63 -12.23 -18.83
N ASN A 357 -3.43 -13.29 -19.00
CA ASN A 357 -2.91 -14.65 -19.02
C ASN A 357 -1.99 -14.90 -20.23
N THR A 358 -2.34 -14.36 -21.40
CA THR A 358 -1.46 -14.38 -22.58
C THR A 358 -0.17 -13.58 -22.32
N TYR A 359 -0.28 -12.42 -21.68
CA TYR A 359 0.87 -11.58 -21.30
C TYR A 359 1.86 -12.33 -20.39
N ALA A 360 1.34 -13.09 -19.42
CA ALA A 360 2.14 -13.85 -18.47
C ALA A 360 2.57 -15.25 -18.97
N ALA A 361 2.15 -15.66 -20.17
CA ALA A 361 2.50 -16.96 -20.72
C ALA A 361 4.00 -17.04 -21.08
N THR A 362 4.48 -18.25 -21.35
CA THR A 362 5.88 -18.51 -21.75
C THR A 362 5.99 -19.20 -23.11
N SER A 363 4.88 -19.38 -23.82
CA SER A 363 4.82 -20.04 -25.14
C SER A 363 5.27 -19.08 -26.24
N SER A 364 6.04 -19.56 -27.23
CA SER A 364 6.40 -18.75 -28.42
C SER A 364 5.16 -18.13 -29.07
N GLY A 365 5.22 -16.83 -29.37
CA GLY A 365 4.12 -16.07 -29.97
C GLY A 365 3.21 -15.36 -28.94
N HIS A 366 3.41 -15.56 -27.64
CA HIS A 366 2.56 -14.98 -26.61
C HIS A 366 2.63 -13.45 -26.55
N TRP A 367 3.77 -12.82 -26.83
CA TRP A 367 3.83 -11.35 -26.85
C TRP A 367 3.01 -10.77 -27.99
N SER A 368 3.12 -11.41 -29.16
CA SER A 368 2.37 -11.04 -30.36
C SER A 368 0.87 -11.22 -30.18
N GLN A 369 0.44 -12.26 -29.46
CA GLN A 369 -0.97 -12.47 -29.11
C GLN A 369 -1.42 -11.48 -28.02
N SER A 370 -0.62 -11.27 -26.98
CA SER A 370 -0.96 -10.39 -25.86
C SER A 370 -1.16 -8.94 -26.30
N GLN A 371 -0.29 -8.42 -27.18
CA GLN A 371 -0.49 -7.07 -27.73
C GLN A 371 -1.81 -6.96 -28.52
N GLN A 372 -2.25 -8.02 -29.21
CA GLN A 372 -3.50 -8.02 -29.96
C GLN A 372 -4.70 -8.10 -29.01
N ASP A 373 -4.64 -8.97 -28.01
CA ASP A 373 -5.66 -9.11 -26.99
C ASP A 373 -5.90 -7.78 -26.26
N PHE A 374 -4.82 -7.11 -25.82
CA PHE A 374 -4.91 -5.79 -25.19
C PHE A 374 -5.41 -4.70 -26.14
N ALA A 375 -4.95 -4.67 -27.39
CA ALA A 375 -5.44 -3.68 -28.36
C ALA A 375 -6.94 -3.84 -28.65
N ASN A 376 -7.42 -5.08 -28.75
CA ASN A 376 -8.85 -5.40 -28.94
C ASN A 376 -9.68 -4.99 -27.71
N LEU A 377 -9.17 -5.25 -26.50
CA LEU A 377 -9.81 -4.83 -25.26
C LEU A 377 -9.86 -3.30 -25.17
N GLN A 378 -8.76 -2.60 -25.45
CA GLN A 378 -8.70 -1.13 -25.41
C GLN A 378 -9.65 -0.47 -26.40
N LYS A 379 -9.86 -1.09 -27.57
CA LYS A 379 -10.84 -0.64 -28.57
C LYS A 379 -12.27 -0.79 -28.08
N THR A 380 -12.56 -1.83 -27.32
CA THR A 380 -13.92 -2.12 -26.81
C THR A 380 -14.23 -1.30 -25.55
N TYR A 381 -13.23 -1.10 -24.68
CA TYR A 381 -13.35 -0.38 -23.40
C TYR A 381 -12.35 0.79 -23.34
N PRO A 382 -12.61 1.90 -24.06
CA PRO A 382 -11.67 3.01 -24.16
C PRO A 382 -11.40 3.72 -22.82
N THR A 383 -12.31 3.61 -21.85
CA THR A 383 -12.16 4.19 -20.50
C THR A 383 -11.34 3.31 -19.56
N PHE A 384 -11.14 2.03 -19.89
CA PHE A 384 -10.30 1.12 -19.12
C PHE A 384 -8.84 1.32 -19.53
N LYS A 385 -8.08 2.07 -18.73
CA LYS A 385 -6.69 2.47 -19.02
C LYS A 385 -5.64 1.56 -18.36
N ALA A 386 -6.04 0.65 -17.48
CA ALA A 386 -5.16 -0.38 -16.91
C ALA A 386 -4.32 -1.11 -17.98
N ILE A 387 -4.89 -1.24 -19.17
CA ILE A 387 -4.33 -1.91 -20.34
C ILE A 387 -3.02 -1.27 -20.83
N GLN A 388 -2.89 0.05 -20.74
CA GLN A 388 -1.86 0.83 -21.44
C GLN A 388 -0.42 0.39 -21.14
N PRO A 389 0.02 0.25 -19.87
CA PRO A 389 1.38 -0.19 -19.58
C PRO A 389 1.66 -1.60 -20.11
N PHE A 390 0.72 -2.54 -19.94
CA PHE A 390 0.89 -3.94 -20.40
C PHE A 390 0.92 -4.04 -21.92
N GLN A 391 0.03 -3.32 -22.62
CA GLN A 391 0.02 -3.27 -24.08
C GLN A 391 1.33 -2.70 -24.63
N THR A 392 1.83 -1.59 -24.06
CA THR A 392 3.07 -0.96 -24.48
C THR A 392 4.25 -1.91 -24.34
N TYR A 393 4.33 -2.61 -23.21
CA TYR A 393 5.35 -3.61 -22.97
C TYR A 393 5.23 -4.81 -23.93
N ALA A 394 4.03 -5.36 -24.11
CA ALA A 394 3.81 -6.49 -25.03
C ALA A 394 4.18 -6.13 -26.47
N GLN A 395 3.88 -4.90 -26.92
CA GLN A 395 4.27 -4.40 -28.24
C GLN A 395 5.79 -4.31 -28.41
N GLN A 396 6.52 -3.95 -27.35
CA GLN A 396 7.99 -3.91 -27.38
C GLN A 396 8.57 -5.32 -27.45
N GLN A 397 8.06 -6.25 -26.64
CA GLN A 397 8.54 -7.64 -26.62
C GLN A 397 8.22 -8.38 -27.93
N ALA A 398 7.04 -8.15 -28.51
CA ALA A 398 6.63 -8.78 -29.77
C ALA A 398 7.57 -8.48 -30.95
N LYS A 399 8.27 -7.33 -30.95
CA LYS A 399 9.25 -6.99 -32.00
C LYS A 399 10.46 -7.93 -32.03
N ASN A 400 10.79 -8.51 -30.89
CA ASN A 400 11.95 -9.39 -30.71
C ASN A 400 11.54 -10.88 -30.62
N GLU A 401 10.25 -11.16 -30.68
CA GLU A 401 9.70 -12.50 -30.57
C GLU A 401 9.89 -13.28 -31.87
N HIS A 402 10.60 -14.40 -31.78
CA HIS A 402 10.70 -15.33 -32.90
C HIS A 402 9.43 -16.18 -32.90
N VAL A 403 8.48 -15.83 -33.76
CA VAL A 403 7.29 -16.65 -34.01
C VAL A 403 7.74 -17.83 -34.87
N VAL A 404 7.82 -19.03 -34.28
CA VAL A 404 7.93 -20.25 -35.08
C VAL A 404 6.58 -20.41 -35.80
N PRO A 405 6.52 -20.40 -37.14
CA PRO A 405 5.25 -20.54 -37.84
C PRO A 405 4.65 -21.89 -37.48
N THR A 406 3.53 -21.89 -36.74
CA THR A 406 2.76 -23.10 -36.52
C THR A 406 2.17 -23.50 -37.87
N LYS A 407 2.79 -24.47 -38.53
CA LYS A 407 2.24 -25.06 -39.76
C LYS A 407 0.84 -25.57 -39.42
N THR A 408 -0.16 -25.04 -40.11
CA THR A 408 -1.53 -25.56 -40.13
C THR A 408 -1.46 -27.07 -40.35
N PRO A 409 -2.10 -27.91 -39.50
CA PRO A 409 -2.08 -29.34 -39.71
C PRO A 409 -2.99 -29.68 -40.89
N THR A 410 -2.42 -29.71 -42.09
CA THR A 410 -3.06 -30.39 -43.23
C THR A 410 -3.05 -31.88 -42.94
N SER A 411 -4.23 -32.43 -42.71
CA SER A 411 -4.49 -33.86 -42.58
C SER A 411 -4.02 -34.61 -43.83
N THR A 412 -2.98 -35.43 -43.71
CA THR A 412 -2.70 -36.55 -44.64
C THR A 412 -1.82 -37.58 -43.91
N PRO A 413 -2.02 -38.89 -44.16
CA PRO A 413 -1.73 -39.94 -43.19
C PRO A 413 -0.24 -40.27 -43.09
N VAL A 414 0.13 -40.64 -41.87
CA VAL A 414 1.46 -41.01 -41.41
C VAL A 414 1.97 -42.25 -42.15
N HIS A 415 3.07 -42.09 -42.89
CA HIS A 415 4.03 -43.17 -43.10
C HIS A 415 5.31 -42.83 -42.33
N THR A 416 5.59 -43.70 -41.37
CA THR A 416 6.82 -43.82 -40.59
C THR A 416 8.06 -43.89 -41.49
N THR A 417 9.04 -43.03 -41.23
CA THR A 417 10.45 -43.38 -40.90
C THR A 417 11.35 -42.15 -41.08
N SER A 418 11.98 -41.71 -40.01
CA SER A 418 13.19 -40.89 -40.12
C SER A 418 14.07 -41.09 -38.89
N LYS A 419 15.20 -41.75 -39.13
CA LYS A 419 16.34 -41.88 -38.21
C LYS A 419 16.96 -40.49 -38.04
N THR A 420 17.01 -39.99 -36.80
CA THR A 420 17.81 -38.81 -36.46
C THR A 420 19.28 -39.19 -36.38
N SER A 421 20.06 -38.81 -37.39
CA SER A 421 21.52 -38.79 -37.32
C SER A 421 21.97 -37.58 -36.52
N VAL A 422 22.29 -37.79 -35.24
CA VAL A 422 23.06 -36.82 -34.44
C VAL A 422 24.49 -36.84 -34.98
N THR A 423 24.93 -35.74 -35.58
CA THR A 423 26.30 -35.60 -36.06
C THR A 423 27.25 -35.50 -34.86
N TRP A 424 28.15 -36.48 -34.73
CA TRP A 424 29.16 -36.60 -33.66
C TRP A 424 30.08 -35.37 -33.48
N GLN A 425 30.06 -34.43 -34.43
CA GLN A 425 30.90 -33.24 -34.43
C GLN A 425 30.49 -32.19 -33.37
N ALA A 426 29.21 -32.13 -32.97
CA ALA A 426 28.74 -31.19 -31.95
C ALA A 426 29.09 -31.61 -30.50
N ILE A 427 29.22 -32.92 -30.26
CA ILE A 427 29.59 -33.47 -28.95
C ILE A 427 31.12 -33.38 -28.75
N ALA A 428 31.91 -33.53 -29.82
CA ALA A 428 33.37 -33.43 -29.73
C ALA A 428 33.85 -32.03 -29.34
N LEU A 429 33.22 -30.97 -29.85
CA LEU A 429 33.63 -29.58 -29.57
C LEU A 429 33.26 -29.11 -28.16
N THR A 430 32.16 -29.60 -27.60
CA THR A 430 31.73 -29.28 -26.22
C THR A 430 32.60 -29.98 -25.18
N VAL A 431 33.05 -31.21 -25.44
CA VAL A 431 33.96 -31.93 -24.54
C VAL A 431 35.36 -31.31 -24.53
N ILE A 432 35.89 -30.90 -25.69
CA ILE A 432 37.21 -30.24 -25.79
C ILE A 432 37.22 -28.89 -25.06
N SER A 433 36.15 -28.09 -25.20
CA SER A 433 36.06 -26.78 -24.55
C SER A 433 35.97 -26.88 -23.02
N VAL A 434 35.22 -27.87 -22.49
CA VAL A 434 35.18 -28.12 -21.04
C VAL A 434 36.53 -28.61 -20.50
N LEU A 435 37.24 -29.47 -21.24
CA LEU A 435 38.58 -29.95 -20.84
C LEU A 435 39.61 -28.83 -20.80
N VAL A 436 39.62 -27.92 -21.78
CA VAL A 436 40.53 -26.76 -21.80
C VAL A 436 40.26 -25.83 -20.61
N LEU A 437 38.99 -25.62 -20.26
CA LEU A 437 38.60 -24.76 -19.13
C LEU A 437 39.07 -25.35 -17.78
N LEU A 438 38.92 -26.66 -17.59
CA LEU A 438 39.39 -27.36 -16.39
C LEU A 438 40.91 -27.36 -16.27
N LEU A 439 41.63 -27.45 -17.40
CA LEU A 439 43.09 -27.41 -17.44
C LEU A 439 43.62 -26.02 -17.08
N LEU A 440 42.97 -24.95 -17.57
CA LEU A 440 43.29 -23.56 -17.21
C LEU A 440 43.06 -23.29 -15.71
N MET A 441 41.95 -23.79 -15.15
CA MET A 441 41.66 -23.70 -13.71
C MET A 441 42.69 -24.45 -12.86
N GLY A 442 43.11 -25.65 -13.29
CA GLY A 442 44.13 -26.43 -12.59
C GLY A 442 45.51 -25.76 -12.58
N VAL A 443 45.90 -25.10 -13.68
CA VAL A 443 47.17 -24.35 -13.76
C VAL A 443 47.13 -23.12 -12.85
N LEU A 444 46.03 -22.37 -12.82
CA LEU A 444 45.83 -21.22 -11.92
C LEU A 444 45.86 -21.62 -10.43
N PHE A 445 45.30 -22.79 -10.11
CA PHE A 445 45.32 -23.30 -8.75
C PHE A 445 46.72 -23.76 -8.32
N MET A 446 47.50 -24.35 -9.24
CA MET A 446 48.89 -24.74 -8.99
C MET A 446 49.84 -23.54 -8.86
N THR A 447 49.63 -22.44 -9.58
CA THR A 447 50.45 -21.23 -9.43
C THR A 447 50.15 -20.51 -8.11
N ALA A 448 48.88 -20.51 -7.66
CA ALA A 448 48.49 -19.97 -6.36
C ALA A 448 49.08 -20.75 -5.17
N LEU A 449 49.22 -22.08 -5.28
CA LEU A 449 49.77 -22.94 -4.22
C LEU A 449 51.31 -22.93 -4.13
N ARG A 450 52.02 -22.37 -5.13
CA ARG A 450 53.48 -22.23 -5.11
C ARG A 450 53.97 -20.94 -4.43
N MET A 451 53.08 -20.02 -4.07
CA MET A 451 53.45 -18.81 -3.33
C MET A 451 53.20 -18.99 -1.82
N ARG A 452 54.14 -19.66 -1.14
CA ARG A 452 54.29 -19.60 0.32
C ARG A 452 55.52 -18.79 0.69
N PRO A 453 55.40 -17.64 1.37
CA PRO A 453 56.54 -17.02 2.04
C PRO A 453 56.83 -17.70 3.39
N LYS A 454 58.11 -18.04 3.61
CA LYS A 454 58.68 -18.42 4.91
C LYS A 454 59.18 -17.16 5.63
N GLY A 455 58.89 -16.98 6.93
CA GLY A 455 59.62 -16.00 7.76
C GLY A 455 59.00 -15.53 9.09
N ARG A 456 59.16 -16.34 10.15
CA ARG A 456 59.35 -16.04 11.61
C ARG A 456 58.74 -14.80 12.33
N GLN A 457 57.90 -15.13 13.33
CA GLN A 457 57.85 -14.73 14.77
C GLN A 457 58.26 -13.32 15.27
N LYS A 458 57.36 -12.67 16.04
CA LYS A 458 57.52 -12.37 17.49
C LYS A 458 56.19 -11.93 18.17
N LYS A 459 56.16 -12.09 19.50
CA LYS A 459 55.06 -12.11 20.49
C LYS A 459 54.31 -10.78 20.74
N GLY A 460 53.08 -10.87 21.26
CA GLY A 460 52.52 -9.84 22.17
C GLY A 460 50.99 -9.79 22.35
N ALA A 461 50.49 -10.48 23.40
CA ALA A 461 49.37 -10.16 24.31
C ALA A 461 47.93 -9.77 23.85
N ALA A 462 46.98 -10.43 24.54
CA ALA A 462 45.59 -10.05 24.89
C ALA A 462 44.54 -9.86 23.77
N ALA A 463 43.24 -10.10 23.95
CA ALA A 463 42.39 -10.97 24.77
C ALA A 463 40.98 -10.73 24.16
N ALA A 464 40.25 -11.79 23.80
CA ALA A 464 38.86 -11.65 23.34
C ALA A 464 38.00 -12.81 23.89
N PRO A 465 36.78 -12.54 24.39
CA PRO A 465 35.92 -13.56 24.97
C PRO A 465 35.03 -14.24 23.92
N LYS A 466 34.78 -15.55 24.12
CA LYS A 466 33.79 -16.34 23.39
C LYS A 466 32.55 -16.57 24.25
N GLN A 467 31.40 -16.36 23.61
CA GLN A 467 30.13 -17.10 23.64
C GLN A 467 29.77 -17.95 24.87
N SER A 468 28.51 -17.84 25.28
CA SER A 468 27.68 -19.02 25.54
C SER A 468 26.21 -18.74 25.25
N ALA A 469 25.58 -19.69 24.56
CA ALA A 469 24.15 -19.85 24.39
C ALA A 469 23.60 -20.68 25.56
N MET A 470 22.32 -20.53 25.91
CA MET A 470 21.63 -21.55 26.68
C MET A 470 20.13 -21.57 26.38
N ALA A 471 19.62 -22.79 26.23
CA ALA A 471 18.23 -23.14 26.03
C ALA A 471 17.57 -23.57 27.36
N SER A 472 16.26 -23.30 27.45
CA SER A 472 15.16 -23.94 28.18
C SER A 472 15.42 -25.03 29.24
N THR A 473 14.73 -24.97 30.40
CA THR A 473 13.60 -25.86 30.78
C THR A 473 13.00 -25.58 32.19
N THR A 474 11.65 -25.57 32.25
CA THR A 474 10.69 -26.04 33.30
C THR A 474 10.82 -25.75 34.80
N ALA A 475 9.74 -25.23 35.43
CA ALA A 475 8.88 -25.90 36.44
C ALA A 475 7.86 -24.92 37.10
N ALA A 476 6.82 -25.47 37.75
CA ALA A 476 5.49 -24.89 38.01
C ALA A 476 5.19 -24.47 39.47
N ALA A 477 3.96 -23.92 39.67
CA ALA A 477 3.13 -23.81 40.90
C ALA A 477 3.53 -22.75 41.96
N ASP A 478 2.69 -22.08 42.77
CA ASP A 478 1.23 -21.93 43.01
C ASP A 478 1.05 -20.72 44.00
N LYS A 479 -0.08 -20.00 43.91
CA LYS A 479 -0.86 -19.24 44.94
C LYS A 479 -0.30 -18.17 45.93
N SER A 480 -1.17 -17.15 46.10
CA SER A 480 -1.59 -16.37 47.32
C SER A 480 -1.07 -14.93 47.57
N GLN A 481 -2.04 -14.00 47.65
CA GLN A 481 -2.10 -12.66 48.32
C GLN A 481 -1.70 -12.67 49.82
N PRO A 482 -1.71 -11.56 50.62
CA PRO A 482 -2.19 -10.16 50.41
C PRO A 482 -1.27 -9.01 50.96
N ASP A 483 -1.75 -7.75 50.83
CA ASP A 483 -1.20 -6.47 51.37
C ASP A 483 -1.02 -6.42 52.92
N PRO A 484 -0.33 -5.40 53.49
CA PRO A 484 -1.04 -4.17 53.94
C PRO A 484 -0.27 -2.82 53.93
N VAL A 485 -1.03 -1.76 53.62
CA VAL A 485 -1.16 -0.40 54.24
C VAL A 485 -0.01 0.19 55.10
N SER A 486 0.47 1.41 54.76
CA SER A 486 0.50 2.63 55.63
C SER A 486 1.08 3.89 54.97
N ASN A 487 0.45 5.03 55.29
CA ASN A 487 0.62 6.43 54.83
C ASN A 487 1.62 7.19 55.78
N PRO A 488 1.73 8.54 55.80
CA PRO A 488 2.21 9.54 54.82
C PRO A 488 3.39 10.42 55.35
N GLY A 489 3.97 11.26 54.47
CA GLY A 489 4.20 12.68 54.84
C GLY A 489 5.62 13.26 54.79
N THR A 490 5.65 14.52 54.32
CA THR A 490 6.57 15.65 54.61
C THR A 490 7.77 15.95 53.69
N THR A 491 7.62 17.04 52.95
CA THR A 491 8.65 17.98 52.47
C THR A 491 9.33 18.72 53.63
N PRO A 492 10.54 19.29 53.47
CA PRO A 492 10.62 20.74 53.18
C PRO A 492 11.80 21.21 52.29
N ALA A 493 11.66 22.46 51.84
CA ALA A 493 12.54 23.24 50.97
C ALA A 493 13.71 23.95 51.72
N SER A 494 14.76 24.37 50.99
CA SER A 494 15.25 25.78 50.91
C SER A 494 16.67 25.93 50.30
N THR A 495 16.79 26.87 49.37
CA THR A 495 17.95 27.54 48.72
C THR A 495 18.74 28.47 49.68
N PRO A 496 19.69 29.38 49.29
CA PRO A 496 20.76 29.46 48.25
C PRO A 496 22.12 30.09 48.74
N ALA A 497 23.12 30.30 47.84
CA ALA A 497 24.03 31.48 47.66
C ALA A 497 25.52 31.15 47.30
N SER A 498 26.02 31.50 46.09
CA SER A 498 26.95 32.61 45.71
C SER A 498 28.47 32.30 45.87
N ASN A 499 29.48 32.75 45.09
CA ASN A 499 29.66 33.57 43.87
C ASN A 499 31.15 33.55 43.41
N GLY A 500 31.41 33.82 42.11
CA GLY A 500 32.66 34.39 41.52
C GLY A 500 33.70 33.40 40.91
N SER A 501 34.39 33.61 39.77
CA SER A 501 34.50 34.68 38.75
C SER A 501 35.19 34.15 37.46
N SER A 502 34.82 34.70 36.30
CA SER A 502 35.30 34.50 34.88
C SER A 502 36.79 34.92 34.61
N PRO A 503 37.42 34.76 33.40
CA PRO A 503 36.83 34.75 32.03
C PRO A 503 37.49 33.91 30.89
N SER A 504 36.68 33.51 29.89
CA SER A 504 36.91 33.68 28.42
C SER A 504 35.80 33.00 27.57
N ARG A 505 35.31 33.71 26.53
CA ARG A 505 34.26 33.33 25.55
C ARG A 505 34.87 33.41 24.12
N PRO A 506 34.27 32.89 23.03
CA PRO A 506 33.06 32.07 22.92
C PRO A 506 33.22 30.81 22.02
N ALA A 507 32.75 29.66 22.47
CA ALA A 507 32.18 28.64 21.59
C ALA A 507 30.76 28.38 22.11
N ALA A 508 29.77 28.77 21.31
CA ALA A 508 28.36 28.65 21.67
C ALA A 508 27.94 27.18 21.69
N GLY A 509 28.03 26.57 22.86
CA GLY A 509 27.31 25.36 23.20
C GLY A 509 25.83 25.67 23.47
N ALA A 510 25.02 24.68 23.08
CA ALA A 510 23.68 24.35 23.54
C ALA A 510 22.97 25.31 24.51
N GLN A 511 21.78 25.75 24.08
CA GLN A 511 20.71 26.23 24.94
C GLN A 511 19.42 25.44 24.65
N PRO A 512 18.51 25.36 25.63
CA PRO A 512 17.65 24.21 25.87
C PRO A 512 16.44 24.19 24.93
N VAL A 513 16.07 23.00 24.49
CA VAL A 513 14.86 22.76 23.69
C VAL A 513 13.64 22.92 24.61
N GLY A 514 13.15 24.15 24.70
CA GLY A 514 11.83 24.45 25.22
C GLY A 514 10.76 23.99 24.23
N GLN A 515 9.62 23.55 24.77
CA GLN A 515 8.39 23.25 24.04
C GLN A 515 7.91 24.50 23.28
N ASN A 516 8.33 24.64 22.02
CA ASN A 516 7.66 25.51 21.05
C ASN A 516 7.12 24.61 19.94
N THR A 517 5.80 24.44 19.96
CA THR A 517 5.01 23.99 18.82
C THR A 517 5.39 24.77 17.56
N LEU A 518 5.51 24.04 16.46
CA LEU A 518 5.98 24.45 15.13
C LEU A 518 5.14 25.61 14.53
N SER A 519 5.40 26.86 14.90
CA SER A 519 4.87 28.01 14.17
C SER A 519 5.63 28.15 12.85
N LEU A 520 5.14 27.52 11.80
CA LEU A 520 5.63 27.72 10.43
C LEU A 520 5.02 29.00 9.84
N LYS A 521 5.83 29.78 9.10
CA LYS A 521 5.41 30.98 8.38
C LYS A 521 5.51 30.73 6.88
N ALA A 522 4.57 31.27 6.11
CA ALA A 522 4.65 31.26 4.66
C ALA A 522 5.82 32.14 4.20
N TRP A 523 6.71 31.56 3.40
CA TRP A 523 7.82 32.24 2.72
C TRP A 523 7.40 32.67 1.29
N PRO A 524 8.12 33.61 0.65
CA PRO A 524 7.78 34.10 -0.70
C PRO A 524 7.67 33.00 -1.77
N CYS A 525 8.41 31.91 -1.60
CA CYS A 525 8.33 30.71 -2.42
C CYS A 525 7.01 29.92 -2.30
N GLY A 526 6.09 30.35 -1.43
CA GLY A 526 4.81 29.70 -1.17
C GLY A 526 4.87 28.55 -0.17
N HIS A 527 6.05 28.17 0.32
CA HIS A 527 6.21 27.09 1.30
C HIS A 527 6.16 27.60 2.74
N MET A 528 5.61 26.76 3.64
CA MET A 528 5.63 27.00 5.07
C MET A 528 6.99 26.59 5.64
N ASN A 529 7.70 27.53 6.26
CA ASN A 529 9.04 27.29 6.78
C ASN A 529 9.20 27.83 8.20
N ARG A 530 10.23 27.36 8.91
CA ARG A 530 10.55 27.83 10.26
C ARG A 530 11.00 29.29 10.20
N PRO A 531 10.55 30.17 11.12
CA PRO A 531 10.88 31.60 11.10
C PRO A 531 12.39 31.90 11.12
N ASN A 532 13.20 31.00 11.67
CA ASN A 532 14.65 31.14 11.79
C ASN A 532 15.46 30.27 10.79
N ALA A 533 14.81 29.67 9.79
CA ALA A 533 15.53 28.92 8.76
C ALA A 533 16.30 29.89 7.84
N ARG A 534 17.50 29.49 7.38
CA ARG A 534 18.31 30.29 6.43
C ARG A 534 17.94 30.01 4.96
N PHE A 535 17.34 28.85 4.71
CA PHE A 535 16.87 28.41 3.39
C PHE A 535 15.54 27.65 3.54
N CYS A 536 14.74 27.63 2.48
CA CYS A 536 13.55 26.81 2.37
C CYS A 536 13.92 25.33 2.35
N SER A 537 13.36 24.54 3.26
CA SER A 537 13.61 23.09 3.33
C SER A 537 13.03 22.31 2.14
N ILE A 538 12.15 22.92 1.34
CA ILE A 538 11.49 22.28 0.19
C ILE A 538 12.17 22.69 -1.12
N CYS A 539 12.38 23.97 -1.38
CA CYS A 539 12.91 24.46 -2.65
C CYS A 539 14.33 25.07 -2.59
N GLY A 540 14.93 25.21 -1.39
CA GLY A 540 16.28 25.75 -1.22
C GLY A 540 16.39 27.28 -1.33
N GLU A 541 15.30 28.01 -1.50
CA GLU A 541 15.30 29.48 -1.59
C GLU A 541 15.78 30.14 -0.28
N PRO A 542 16.66 31.15 -0.30
CA PRO A 542 17.18 31.80 0.91
C PRO A 542 16.10 32.58 1.68
N ALA A 543 16.34 32.81 2.97
CA ALA A 543 15.44 33.60 3.81
C ALA A 543 15.24 35.03 3.27
N PRO A 544 14.01 35.57 3.28
CA PRO A 544 13.78 36.95 2.88
C PRO A 544 14.52 37.90 3.83
N GLU A 545 15.22 38.90 3.29
CA GLU A 545 15.90 39.92 4.09
C GLU A 545 14.87 40.71 4.91
N GLU A 546 15.09 40.81 6.22
CA GLU A 546 14.19 41.53 7.13
C GLU A 546 14.18 43.04 6.80
N VAL A 547 12.99 43.61 6.61
CA VAL A 547 12.75 45.07 6.54
C VAL A 547 12.27 45.56 7.89
#